data_AF-A0A1J5SR22-F1
#
_entry.id   AF-A0A1J5SR22-F1
#
_cell.length_a   1.000
_cell.length_b   1.000
_cell.length_c   1.000
_cell.angle_alpha   90.00
_cell.angle_beta   90.00
_cell.angle_gamma   90.00
#
_symmetry.space_group_name_H-M   'P 1'
#
loop_
_entity.id
_entity.type
_entity.pdbx_description
1 polymer ?
#
loop_
_entity_poly.entity_id
_entity_poly.type
_entity_poly.pdbx_seq_one_letter_code
_entity_poly.pdbx_strand_id
1 'polypeptide(L)'
;MHGNMEIVFSLAGRLHVLLRREINRIVDVEWFCSNAVYAGEVIRLARNAHSNEMDILAARIEEVHPLLPRIERQAEPASAEPEAKYVKTLR
;
A
#
# COMPACT_ATOMS: atom_id res chain seq x y z
N MET A 1 -19.42 2.72 -14.26
CA MET A 1 -18.23 3.09 -13.46
C MET A 1 -18.39 2.77 -11.96
N HIS A 2 -19.59 2.47 -11.44
CA HIS A 2 -19.81 2.16 -10.01
C HIS A 2 -19.28 0.80 -9.52
N GLY A 3 -19.22 -0.23 -10.38
CA GLY A 3 -18.86 -1.59 -9.93
C GLY A 3 -17.40 -1.78 -9.48
N ASN A 4 -16.43 -1.06 -10.09
CA ASN A 4 -15.02 -1.27 -9.74
C ASN A 4 -14.69 -0.72 -8.35
N MET A 5 -15.35 0.37 -7.91
CA MET A 5 -15.09 0.95 -6.60
C MET A 5 -15.66 0.09 -5.46
N GLU A 6 -16.83 -0.52 -5.67
CA GLU A 6 -17.42 -1.46 -4.71
C GLU A 6 -16.55 -2.71 -4.52
N ILE A 7 -15.95 -3.21 -5.62
CA ILE A 7 -14.96 -4.30 -5.58
C ILE A 7 -13.73 -3.87 -4.78
N VAL A 8 -13.18 -2.69 -5.05
CA VAL A 8 -12.01 -2.16 -4.32
C VAL A 8 -12.29 -2.02 -2.83
N PHE A 9 -13.46 -1.50 -2.45
CA PHE A 9 -13.85 -1.36 -1.05
C PHE A 9 -13.93 -2.72 -0.34
N SER A 10 -14.50 -3.71 -1.01
CA SER A 10 -14.57 -5.09 -0.49
C SER A 10 -13.18 -5.72 -0.33
N LEU A 11 -12.28 -5.52 -1.30
CA LEU A 11 -10.90 -6.00 -1.23
C LEU A 11 -10.09 -5.27 -0.16
N ALA A 12 -10.30 -3.97 0.03
CA ALA A 12 -9.66 -3.16 1.06
C ALA A 12 -10.08 -3.60 2.47
N GLY A 13 -11.34 -3.99 2.68
CA GLY A 13 -11.78 -4.63 3.92
C GLY A 13 -11.05 -5.95 4.21
N ARG A 14 -10.90 -6.81 3.19
CA ARG A 14 -10.09 -8.05 3.34
C ARG A 14 -8.63 -7.74 3.63
N LEU A 15 -8.07 -6.74 2.97
CA LEU A 15 -6.70 -6.30 3.16
C LEU A 15 -6.47 -5.83 4.61
N HIS A 16 -7.40 -5.05 5.16
CA HIS A 16 -7.36 -4.62 6.55
C HIS A 16 -7.28 -5.80 7.53
N VAL A 17 -8.13 -6.83 7.34
CA VAL A 17 -8.15 -8.01 8.21
C VAL A 17 -6.82 -8.76 8.14
N LEU A 18 -6.27 -8.95 6.94
CA LEU A 18 -4.99 -9.63 6.77
C LEU A 18 -3.83 -8.83 7.37
N LEU A 19 -3.78 -7.52 7.15
CA LEU A 19 -2.73 -6.66 7.72
C LEU A 19 -2.78 -6.67 9.25
N ARG A 20 -3.97 -6.73 9.85
CA ARG A 20 -4.13 -6.87 11.29
C ARG A 20 -3.65 -8.23 11.79
N ARG A 21 -3.89 -9.30 11.03
CA ARG A 21 -3.48 -10.67 11.40
C ARG A 21 -1.97 -10.87 11.29
N GLU A 22 -1.36 -10.48 10.18
CA GLU A 22 0.04 -10.81 9.87
C GLU A 22 1.04 -9.87 10.55
N ILE A 23 0.75 -8.56 10.55
CA ILE A 23 1.71 -7.53 11.00
C ILE A 23 1.10 -6.54 12.01
N ASN A 24 -0.07 -6.84 12.56
CA ASN A 24 -0.80 -6.03 13.54
C ASN A 24 -1.03 -4.57 13.09
N ARG A 25 -1.28 -4.35 11.79
CA ARG A 25 -1.54 -3.03 11.20
C ARG A 25 -3.02 -2.84 10.86
N ILE A 26 -3.58 -1.72 11.31
CA ILE A 26 -4.89 -1.22 10.90
C ILE A 26 -4.68 -0.17 9.81
N VAL A 27 -5.49 -0.26 8.76
CA VAL A 27 -5.55 0.73 7.67
C VAL A 27 -6.96 1.28 7.54
N ASP A 28 -7.04 2.52 7.07
CA ASP A 28 -8.30 3.20 6.76
C ASP A 28 -8.79 2.77 5.38
N VAL A 29 -9.94 2.09 5.34
CA VAL A 29 -10.51 1.53 4.11
C VAL A 29 -11.11 2.62 3.22
N GLU A 30 -11.68 3.67 3.81
CA GLU A 30 -12.32 4.75 3.06
C GLU A 30 -11.27 5.64 2.40
N TRP A 31 -10.19 5.95 3.13
CA TRP A 31 -9.08 6.70 2.59
C TRP A 31 -8.30 5.90 1.54
N PHE A 32 -8.19 4.58 1.70
CA PHE A 32 -7.62 3.69 0.69
C PHE A 32 -8.33 3.80 -0.65
N CYS A 33 -9.66 3.77 -0.68
CA CYS A 33 -10.42 3.88 -1.93
C CYS A 33 -10.29 5.26 -2.61
N SER A 34 -10.06 6.31 -1.84
CA SER A 34 -10.16 7.71 -2.29
C SER A 34 -8.81 8.35 -2.62
N ASN A 35 -7.70 7.80 -2.12
CA ASN A 35 -6.37 8.39 -2.24
C ASN A 35 -5.36 7.39 -2.82
N ALA A 36 -4.94 7.62 -4.07
CA ALA A 36 -4.02 6.74 -4.79
C ALA A 36 -2.64 6.60 -4.12
N VAL A 37 -2.11 7.68 -3.53
CA VAL A 37 -0.79 7.66 -2.87
C VAL A 37 -0.86 6.80 -1.61
N TYR A 38 -1.89 7.00 -0.79
CA TYR A 38 -2.11 6.19 0.39
C TYR A 38 -2.35 4.71 0.04
N ALA A 39 -3.16 4.43 -0.99
CA ALA A 39 -3.38 3.08 -1.48
C ALA A 39 -2.07 2.41 -1.90
N GLY A 40 -1.21 3.13 -2.62
CA GLY A 40 0.11 2.66 -3.02
C GLY A 40 1.00 2.29 -1.83
N GLU A 41 1.05 3.13 -0.79
CA GLU A 41 1.83 2.85 0.42
C GLU A 41 1.29 1.64 1.19
N VAL A 42 -0.04 1.49 1.29
CA VAL A 42 -0.66 0.35 1.95
C VAL A 42 -0.40 -0.95 1.17
N ILE A 43 -0.43 -0.91 -0.17
CA ILE A 43 -0.07 -2.05 -1.01
C ILE A 43 1.41 -2.40 -0.85
N ARG A 44 2.30 -1.40 -0.83
CA ARG A 44 3.72 -1.60 -0.56
C ARG A 44 3.94 -2.26 0.80
N LEU A 45 3.22 -1.82 1.84
CA LEU A 45 3.26 -2.45 3.16
C LEU A 45 2.78 -3.92 3.11
N ALA A 46 1.70 -4.19 2.38
CA ALA A 46 1.16 -5.53 2.20
C ALA A 46 2.18 -6.48 1.54
N ARG A 47 2.90 -6.03 0.51
CA ARG A 47 3.99 -6.79 -0.14
C ARG A 47 5.13 -7.13 0.82
N ASN A 48 5.39 -6.26 1.80
CA ASN A 48 6.44 -6.47 2.80
C ASN A 48 6.00 -7.39 3.97
N ALA A 49 4.75 -7.86 3.99
CA ALA A 49 4.27 -8.76 5.05
C ALA A 49 4.70 -10.23 4.84
N HIS A 50 5.41 -10.55 3.74
CA HIS A 50 5.93 -11.89 3.42
C HIS A 50 4.88 -13.03 3.46
N SER A 51 3.63 -12.72 3.09
CA SER A 51 2.52 -13.68 3.05
C SER A 51 2.02 -13.87 1.63
N ASN A 52 1.97 -15.11 1.16
CA ASN A 52 1.49 -15.44 -0.19
C ASN A 52 0.03 -15.01 -0.40
N GLU A 53 -0.82 -15.14 0.63
CA GLU A 53 -2.22 -14.67 0.54
C GLU A 53 -2.27 -13.15 0.35
N MET A 54 -1.40 -12.41 1.04
CA MET A 54 -1.28 -10.97 0.94
C MET A 54 -0.79 -10.54 -0.44
N ASP A 55 0.18 -11.25 -1.00
CA ASP A 55 0.72 -10.95 -2.33
C ASP A 55 -0.31 -11.13 -3.45
N ILE A 56 -1.12 -12.19 -3.35
CA ILE A 56 -2.22 -12.45 -4.30
C ILE A 56 -3.27 -11.34 -4.16
N LEU A 57 -3.61 -10.95 -2.93
CA LEU A 57 -4.58 -9.89 -2.69
C LEU A 57 -4.09 -8.54 -3.21
N ALA A 58 -2.84 -8.18 -2.92
CA ALA A 58 -2.22 -6.95 -3.39
C ALA A 58 -2.22 -6.87 -4.93
N ALA A 59 -1.85 -7.96 -5.61
CA ALA A 59 -1.89 -8.04 -7.07
C ALA A 59 -3.30 -7.83 -7.62
N ARG A 60 -4.31 -8.44 -6.99
CA ARG A 60 -5.70 -8.26 -7.40
C ARG A 60 -6.18 -6.83 -7.22
N ILE A 61 -5.77 -6.16 -6.14
CA ILE A 61 -6.13 -4.75 -5.89
C ILE A 61 -5.48 -3.86 -6.95
N GLU A 62 -4.18 -4.03 -7.22
CA GLU A 62 -3.47 -3.29 -8.28
C GLU A 62 -4.14 -3.42 -9.66
N GLU A 63 -4.73 -4.59 -9.95
CA GLU A 63 -5.45 -4.84 -11.21
C GLU A 63 -6.75 -4.02 -11.32
N VAL A 64 -7.53 -3.96 -10.24
CA VAL A 64 -8.89 -3.40 -10.25
C VAL A 64 -8.98 -1.95 -9.78
N HIS A 65 -7.96 -1.44 -9.07
CA HIS A 65 -8.01 -0.13 -8.44
C HIS A 65 -7.93 0.99 -9.49
N PRO A 66 -8.98 1.81 -9.66
CA PRO A 66 -9.06 2.75 -10.77
C PRO A 66 -8.10 3.95 -10.65
N LEU A 67 -7.72 4.31 -9.42
CA LEU A 67 -6.87 5.47 -9.16
C LEU A 67 -5.38 5.13 -9.08
N LEU A 68 -5.00 3.85 -9.05
CA LEU A 68 -3.59 3.50 -8.96
C LEU A 68 -2.94 3.69 -10.33
N PRO A 69 -1.81 4.39 -10.42
CA PRO A 69 -1.02 4.38 -11.63
C PRO A 69 -0.63 2.92 -11.89
N ARG A 70 -0.87 2.44 -13.11
CA ARG A 70 -0.33 1.15 -13.56
C ARG A 70 1.16 1.37 -13.78
N ILE A 71 1.93 1.33 -12.69
CA ILE A 71 3.37 1.49 -12.74
C ILE A 71 3.90 0.24 -13.45
N GLU A 72 4.30 0.39 -14.72
CA GLU A 72 5.28 -0.50 -15.31
C GLU A 72 6.47 -0.48 -14.37
N ARG A 73 6.71 -1.59 -13.68
CA ARG A 73 7.66 -1.74 -12.58
C ARG A 73 9.04 -1.25 -13.05
N GLN A 74 9.34 0.03 -12.88
CA GLN A 74 10.69 0.56 -13.03
C GLN A 74 11.47 0.00 -11.86
N ALA A 75 12.42 -0.87 -12.18
CA ALA A 75 13.43 -1.32 -11.24
C ALA A 75 14.11 -0.09 -10.62
N GLU A 76 14.21 -0.07 -9.30
CA GLU A 76 14.86 0.97 -8.51
C GLU A 76 16.28 1.28 -9.03
N PRO A 77 16.69 2.55 -9.09
CA PRO A 77 18.07 2.90 -8.83
C PRO A 77 18.25 3.26 -7.35
N ALA A 78 19.00 2.40 -6.67
CA ALA A 78 19.87 2.58 -5.51
C ALA A 78 19.81 3.88 -4.68
N SER A 79 19.63 3.68 -3.36
CA SER A 79 20.19 4.44 -2.23
C SER A 79 20.21 5.97 -2.33
N ALA A 80 19.18 6.63 -1.79
CA ALA A 80 19.32 8.00 -1.31
C ALA A 80 20.01 7.98 0.07
N GLU A 81 21.22 8.53 0.14
CA GLU A 81 21.95 8.75 1.40
C GLU A 81 21.17 9.68 2.33
N PRO A 82 21.12 9.42 3.65
CA PRO A 82 20.43 10.30 4.58
C PRO A 82 21.25 11.58 4.83
N GLU A 83 20.75 12.73 4.38
CA GLU A 83 21.23 14.05 4.81
C GLU A 83 21.10 14.17 6.34
N ALA A 84 22.22 14.03 7.05
CA ALA A 84 22.33 14.26 8.49
C ALA A 84 22.19 15.76 8.82
N LYS A 85 20.97 16.30 8.73
CA LYS A 85 20.71 17.74 8.97
C LYS A 85 20.33 18.11 10.41
N TYR A 86 20.29 17.16 11.36
CA TYR A 86 19.85 17.44 12.73
C TYR A 86 20.77 16.87 13.83
N VAL A 87 22.09 17.02 13.69
CA VAL A 87 23.02 16.71 14.79
C VAL A 87 23.89 17.92 15.12
N LYS A 88 23.29 19.08 15.41
CA LYS A 88 24.09 20.20 15.94
C LYS A 88 23.38 21.26 16.80
N THR A 89 22.32 20.90 17.52
CA THR A 89 21.68 21.86 18.46
C THR A 89 21.18 21.27 19.77
N LEU A 90 21.84 20.23 20.28
CA LEU A 90 21.72 19.83 21.68
C LEU A 90 23.08 20.00 22.36
N ARG A 91 23.41 21.25 22.67
CA ARG A 91 24.38 21.62 23.71
C ARG A 91 23.91 22.90 24.37
#